data_AF-A0A1S3XL26-F1
#
_entry.id   AF-A0A1S3XL26-F1
#
_cell.length_a   1.000
_cell.length_b   1.000
_cell.length_c   1.000
_cell.angle_alpha   90.00
_cell.angle_beta   90.00
_cell.angle_gamma   90.00
#
_symmetry.space_group_name_H-M   'P 1'
#
loop_
_entity.id
_entity.type
_entity.pdbx_description
1 polymer ?
#
loop_
_entity_poly.entity_id
_entity_poly.type
_entity_poly.pdbx_seq_one_letter_code
_entity_poly.pdbx_strand_id
1 'polypeptide(L)'
;MSPTCIKRGRSREDIISNLPTDVIYCILGKMPIRDAIRTSVLSKKWRFCHLYIPELVFDEEFCKELKSIARKKSCVYQFDEYREYMYQFDKIVTKSLMLHLDRIERFKVCIPDFKSGWRVLDVNKWILYLFSKNIKKLTLKHKSGHIEHLRLPPYFFSCLDLTYLKLQNFVLSPPPEFKGFPNLEQLILIEVDLPNICFESILFGCPVLERLDLHWCSGIHHFNISGSNLKTLRVKDDDEFESICLVDAPNLTEVSVSLRGEFLKGNPISDLIMFMERLSKVRILHLNGKFLQ
;
A
#
# COMPACT_ATOMS: atom_id res chain seq x y z
N MET A 1 -66.07 23.15 -27.75
CA MET A 1 -65.53 22.27 -26.69
C MET A 1 -64.10 21.92 -27.07
N SER A 2 -63.11 22.58 -26.46
CA SER A 2 -61.70 22.32 -26.71
C SER A 2 -61.18 21.40 -25.60
N PRO A 3 -60.46 20.31 -25.92
CA PRO A 3 -59.96 19.40 -24.89
C PRO A 3 -58.73 20.01 -24.22
N THR A 4 -58.84 20.28 -22.92
CA THR A 4 -57.72 20.67 -22.06
C THR A 4 -56.82 19.46 -21.85
N CYS A 5 -55.66 19.44 -22.48
CA CYS A 5 -54.61 18.48 -22.19
C CYS A 5 -54.07 18.73 -20.77
N ILE A 6 -54.52 17.93 -19.81
CA ILE A 6 -53.93 17.85 -18.47
C ILE A 6 -52.54 17.21 -18.64
N LYS A 7 -51.48 18.02 -18.67
CA LYS A 7 -50.11 17.53 -18.52
C LYS A 7 -49.96 16.95 -17.12
N ARG A 8 -50.07 15.63 -16.98
CA ARG A 8 -49.61 14.89 -15.79
C ARG A 8 -48.08 14.95 -15.73
N GLY A 9 -47.55 16.07 -15.25
CA GLY A 9 -46.15 16.17 -14.86
C GLY A 9 -45.93 15.44 -13.54
N ARG A 10 -45.65 14.14 -13.58
CA ARG A 10 -44.88 13.53 -12.49
C ARG A 10 -43.47 14.12 -12.58
N SER A 11 -43.17 15.15 -11.79
CA SER A 11 -41.78 15.50 -11.52
C SER A 11 -41.17 14.27 -10.86
N ARG A 12 -40.42 13.47 -11.62
CA ARG A 12 -39.50 12.52 -11.00
C ARG A 12 -38.52 13.39 -10.25
N GLU A 13 -38.68 13.48 -8.93
CA GLU A 13 -37.73 14.17 -8.07
C GLU A 13 -36.34 13.64 -8.41
N ASP A 14 -35.41 14.54 -8.70
CA ASP A 14 -34.04 14.16 -9.02
C ASP A 14 -33.31 13.77 -7.73
N ILE A 15 -33.55 12.53 -7.31
CA ILE A 15 -33.02 11.98 -6.06
C ILE A 15 -31.49 12.02 -6.08
N ILE A 16 -30.85 11.75 -7.22
CA ILE A 16 -29.39 11.67 -7.34
C ILE A 16 -28.75 13.05 -7.17
N SER A 17 -29.32 14.10 -7.76
CA SER A 17 -28.79 15.47 -7.58
C SER A 17 -29.07 16.02 -6.18
N ASN A 18 -30.11 15.54 -5.51
CA ASN A 18 -30.54 16.02 -4.20
C ASN A 18 -29.87 15.30 -3.01
N LEU A 19 -29.07 14.25 -3.25
CA LEU A 19 -28.35 13.55 -2.17
C LEU A 19 -27.42 14.49 -1.38
N PRO A 20 -27.40 14.42 -0.04
CA PRO A 20 -26.41 15.11 0.79
C PRO A 20 -24.97 14.79 0.39
N THR A 21 -24.06 15.75 0.56
CA THR A 21 -22.68 15.65 0.03
C THR A 21 -21.86 14.55 0.72
N ASP A 22 -22.05 14.38 2.02
CA ASP A 22 -21.53 13.28 2.84
C ASP A 22 -21.94 11.92 2.28
N VAL A 23 -23.21 11.75 1.89
CA VAL A 23 -23.70 10.51 1.27
C VAL A 23 -23.03 10.28 -0.09
N ILE A 24 -22.84 11.33 -0.89
CA ILE A 24 -22.12 11.24 -2.17
C ILE A 24 -20.67 10.78 -1.91
N TYR A 25 -19.97 11.36 -0.94
CA TYR A 25 -18.60 10.94 -0.59
C TYR A 25 -18.54 9.48 -0.15
N CYS A 26 -19.52 9.01 0.66
CA CYS A 26 -19.61 7.60 1.04
C CYS A 26 -19.86 6.68 -0.15
N ILE A 27 -20.66 7.09 -1.14
CA ILE A 27 -20.87 6.32 -2.37
C ILE A 27 -19.57 6.27 -3.18
N LEU A 28 -18.97 7.43 -3.46
CA LEU A 28 -17.75 7.51 -4.26
C LEU A 28 -16.58 6.76 -3.63
N GLY A 29 -16.44 6.80 -2.30
CA GLY A 29 -15.40 6.06 -1.57
C GLY A 29 -15.54 4.54 -1.65
N LYS A 30 -16.71 4.02 -2.05
CA LYS A 30 -16.95 2.57 -2.25
C LYS A 30 -16.78 2.13 -3.70
N MET A 31 -16.42 3.05 -4.60
CA MET A 31 -16.29 2.78 -6.03
C MET A 31 -14.82 2.81 -6.46
N PRO A 32 -14.43 2.09 -7.52
CA PRO A 32 -13.15 2.31 -8.18
C PRO A 32 -12.98 3.79 -8.55
N ILE A 33 -11.77 4.34 -8.35
CA ILE A 33 -11.50 5.78 -8.54
C ILE A 33 -11.94 6.30 -9.90
N ARG A 34 -11.83 5.47 -10.94
CA ARG A 34 -12.25 5.81 -12.29
C ARG A 34 -13.76 6.00 -12.37
N ASP A 35 -14.54 5.09 -11.79
CA ASP A 35 -15.99 5.19 -11.79
C ASP A 35 -16.45 6.36 -10.92
N ALA A 36 -15.78 6.59 -9.78
CA ALA A 36 -15.99 7.79 -8.97
C ALA A 36 -15.80 9.07 -9.78
N ILE A 37 -14.71 9.18 -10.57
CA ILE A 37 -14.49 10.31 -11.48
C ILE A 37 -15.58 10.39 -12.56
N ARG A 38 -16.05 9.27 -13.12
CA ARG A 38 -17.09 9.25 -14.16
C ARG A 38 -18.44 9.77 -13.68
N THR A 39 -18.74 9.66 -12.38
CA THR A 39 -19.96 10.25 -11.82
C THR A 39 -20.00 11.79 -11.93
N SER A 40 -18.86 12.44 -12.24
CA SER A 40 -18.79 13.89 -12.42
C SER A 40 -19.71 14.46 -13.50
N VAL A 41 -20.21 13.62 -14.42
CA VAL A 41 -21.17 14.02 -15.47
C VAL A 41 -22.63 13.94 -15.03
N LEU A 42 -22.93 13.34 -13.87
CA LEU A 42 -24.30 13.11 -13.41
C LEU A 42 -25.02 14.43 -13.08
N SER A 43 -24.37 15.34 -12.37
CA SER A 43 -24.88 16.68 -12.13
C SER A 43 -23.80 17.66 -11.69
N LYS A 44 -24.15 18.96 -11.59
CA LYS A 44 -23.23 20.00 -11.09
C LYS A 44 -22.70 19.69 -9.69
N LYS A 45 -23.50 19.04 -8.84
CA LYS A 45 -23.12 18.65 -7.48
C LYS A 45 -22.04 17.55 -7.49
N TRP A 46 -22.23 16.52 -8.31
CA TRP A 46 -21.30 15.39 -8.42
C TRP A 46 -19.98 15.73 -9.12
N ARG A 47 -19.98 16.77 -9.96
CA ARG A 47 -18.85 17.19 -10.79
C ARG A 47 -17.51 17.24 -10.06
N PHE A 48 -17.50 17.72 -8.82
CA PHE A 48 -16.27 17.93 -8.04
C PHE A 48 -16.15 17.02 -6.82
N CYS A 49 -17.14 16.18 -6.53
CA CYS A 49 -17.14 15.36 -5.31
C CYS A 49 -15.95 14.38 -5.23
N HIS A 50 -15.51 13.85 -6.37
CA HIS A 50 -14.33 12.98 -6.45
C HIS A 50 -13.01 13.65 -6.02
N LEU A 51 -12.98 14.98 -5.88
CA LEU A 51 -11.80 15.74 -5.42
C LEU A 51 -11.73 15.87 -3.88
N TYR A 52 -12.71 15.32 -3.15
CA TYR A 52 -12.82 15.39 -1.69
C TYR A 52 -12.81 14.01 -1.02
N ILE A 53 -12.76 12.93 -1.79
CA ILE A 53 -12.78 11.58 -1.22
C ILE A 53 -11.48 11.30 -0.43
N PRO A 54 -11.56 10.78 0.80
CA PRO A 54 -10.37 10.60 1.63
C PRO A 54 -9.48 9.45 1.16
N GLU A 55 -9.99 8.56 0.29
CA GLU A 55 -9.28 7.39 -0.20
C GLU A 55 -9.04 7.45 -1.71
N LEU A 56 -7.77 7.39 -2.11
CA LEU A 56 -7.35 7.35 -3.50
C LEU A 56 -6.68 5.99 -3.79
N VAL A 57 -7.35 5.16 -4.58
CA VAL A 57 -6.92 3.78 -4.86
C VAL A 57 -6.70 3.57 -6.36
N PHE A 58 -5.44 3.37 -6.73
CA PHE A 58 -4.94 3.08 -8.07
C PHE A 58 -4.26 1.71 -8.08
N ASP A 59 -5.03 0.65 -7.85
CA ASP A 59 -4.50 -0.69 -7.63
C ASP A 59 -4.33 -1.53 -8.91
N GLU A 60 -4.10 -2.84 -8.73
CA GLU A 60 -3.91 -3.76 -9.86
C GLU A 60 -5.10 -3.79 -10.81
N GLU A 61 -6.32 -3.60 -10.33
CA GLU A 61 -7.52 -3.62 -11.15
C GLU A 61 -7.62 -2.33 -11.98
N PHE A 62 -7.35 -1.18 -11.36
CA PHE A 62 -7.21 0.09 -12.08
C PHE A 62 -6.19 -0.02 -13.22
N CYS A 63 -5.03 -0.64 -12.95
CA CYS A 63 -4.01 -0.89 -13.96
C CYS A 63 -4.51 -1.79 -15.11
N LYS A 64 -5.24 -2.88 -14.82
CA LYS A 64 -5.81 -3.75 -15.86
C LYS A 64 -6.83 -3.03 -16.73
N GLU A 65 -7.73 -2.26 -16.12
CA GLU A 65 -8.72 -1.47 -16.85
C GLU A 65 -8.06 -0.45 -17.78
N LEU A 66 -7.08 0.28 -17.27
CA LEU A 66 -6.42 1.33 -18.04
C LEU A 66 -5.59 0.72 -19.20
N LYS A 67 -4.94 -0.44 -18.99
CA LYS A 67 -4.31 -1.20 -20.09
C LYS A 67 -5.33 -1.60 -21.16
N SER A 68 -6.50 -2.12 -20.75
CA SER A 68 -7.56 -2.51 -21.69
C SER A 68 -8.04 -1.33 -22.55
N ILE A 69 -8.14 -0.12 -21.98
CA ILE A 69 -8.51 1.09 -22.72
C ILE A 69 -7.41 1.51 -23.70
N ALA A 70 -6.15 1.52 -23.26
CA ALA A 70 -5.02 1.85 -24.11
C ALA A 70 -4.94 0.89 -25.31
N ARG A 71 -5.17 -0.41 -25.08
CA ARG A 71 -5.25 -1.43 -26.13
C ARG A 71 -6.32 -1.15 -27.18
N LYS A 72 -7.51 -0.71 -26.76
CA LYS A 72 -8.61 -0.36 -27.66
C LYS A 72 -8.34 0.90 -28.49
N LYS A 73 -7.48 1.80 -28.01
CA LYS A 73 -7.12 3.05 -28.68
C LYS A 73 -5.89 2.95 -29.57
N SER A 74 -5.00 1.99 -29.31
CA SER A 74 -3.78 1.82 -30.09
C SER A 74 -4.08 1.06 -31.39
N CYS A 75 -3.91 1.74 -32.53
CA CYS A 75 -4.27 1.20 -33.84
C CYS A 75 -3.11 0.52 -34.58
N VAL A 76 -1.85 0.55 -34.07
CA VAL A 76 -0.70 0.28 -34.95
C VAL A 76 0.41 -0.60 -34.34
N TYR A 77 0.81 -0.45 -33.05
CA TYR A 77 1.85 -1.31 -32.45
C TYR A 77 1.70 -1.51 -30.92
N GLN A 78 2.20 -2.64 -30.39
CA GLN A 78 2.19 -2.96 -28.95
C GLN A 78 3.00 -1.96 -28.11
N PHE A 79 4.03 -1.37 -28.71
CA PHE A 79 4.87 -0.35 -28.09
C PHE A 79 4.10 0.95 -27.84
N ASP A 80 3.21 1.33 -28.76
CA ASP A 80 2.33 2.50 -28.60
C ASP A 80 1.26 2.25 -27.53
N GLU A 81 0.76 1.02 -27.42
CA GLU A 81 -0.16 0.62 -26.34
C GLU A 81 0.46 0.82 -24.96
N TYR A 82 1.70 0.34 -24.77
CA TYR A 82 2.40 0.47 -23.49
C TYR A 82 2.66 1.93 -23.14
N ARG A 83 3.14 2.71 -24.11
CA ARG A 83 3.45 4.13 -23.93
C ARG A 83 2.20 4.94 -23.59
N GLU A 84 1.10 4.71 -24.29
CA GLU A 84 -0.19 5.37 -24.01
C GLU A 84 -0.71 4.99 -22.63
N TYR A 85 -0.66 3.70 -22.27
CA TYR A 85 -1.01 3.23 -20.94
C TYR A 85 -0.21 3.95 -19.85
N MET A 86 1.11 4.01 -19.99
CA MET A 86 1.99 4.66 -19.01
C MET A 86 1.74 6.16 -18.92
N TYR A 87 1.56 6.84 -20.05
CA TYR A 87 1.22 8.27 -20.07
C TYR A 87 -0.11 8.55 -19.38
N GLN A 88 -1.14 7.76 -19.66
CA GLN A 88 -2.44 7.92 -19.02
C GLN A 88 -2.37 7.60 -17.53
N PHE A 89 -1.59 6.59 -17.13
CA PHE A 89 -1.39 6.25 -15.72
C PHE A 89 -0.78 7.43 -14.96
N ASP A 90 0.37 7.93 -15.44
CA ASP A 90 1.05 9.09 -14.86
C ASP A 90 0.11 10.29 -14.73
N LYS A 91 -0.56 10.60 -15.84
CA LYS A 91 -1.44 11.76 -15.95
C LYS A 91 -2.61 11.67 -15.00
N ILE A 92 -3.25 10.51 -14.89
CA ILE A 92 -4.42 10.33 -14.03
C ILE A 92 -3.98 10.42 -12.57
N VAL A 93 -2.95 9.67 -12.15
CA VAL A 93 -2.48 9.68 -10.76
C VAL A 93 -2.02 11.08 -10.35
N THR A 94 -1.15 11.70 -11.15
CA THR A 94 -0.63 13.05 -10.88
C THR A 94 -1.77 14.07 -10.81
N LYS A 95 -2.69 14.05 -11.78
CA LYS A 95 -3.81 15.01 -11.80
C LYS A 95 -4.77 14.80 -10.63
N SER A 96 -5.05 13.55 -10.26
CA SER A 96 -5.87 13.24 -9.08
C SER A 96 -5.25 13.79 -7.80
N LEU A 97 -3.93 13.63 -7.62
CA LEU A 97 -3.22 14.18 -6.45
C LEU A 97 -3.20 15.71 -6.44
N MET A 98 -2.87 16.33 -7.58
CA MET A 98 -2.74 17.79 -7.70
C MET A 98 -4.07 18.52 -7.54
N LEU A 99 -5.17 17.93 -8.01
CA LEU A 99 -6.50 18.55 -7.92
C LEU A 99 -7.25 18.20 -6.64
N HIS A 100 -6.70 17.31 -5.80
CA HIS A 100 -7.36 16.91 -4.57
C HIS A 100 -7.45 18.08 -3.59
N LEU A 101 -8.67 18.40 -3.16
CA LEU A 101 -8.95 19.63 -2.41
C LEU A 101 -8.84 19.41 -0.90
N ASP A 102 -9.17 18.22 -0.41
CA ASP A 102 -9.15 17.90 1.03
C ASP A 102 -7.88 17.12 1.44
N ARG A 103 -7.88 16.55 2.64
CA ARG A 103 -6.90 15.59 3.14
C ARG A 103 -7.02 14.26 2.39
N ILE A 104 -5.92 13.53 2.32
CA ILE A 104 -5.87 12.17 1.76
C ILE A 104 -5.57 11.25 2.93
N GLU A 105 -6.56 10.53 3.45
CA GLU A 105 -6.34 9.60 4.56
C GLU A 105 -5.59 8.34 4.08
N ARG A 106 -5.99 7.83 2.91
CA ARG A 106 -5.45 6.60 2.32
C ARG A 106 -5.05 6.79 0.88
N PHE A 107 -3.83 6.36 0.54
CA PHE A 107 -3.36 6.27 -0.84
C PHE A 107 -2.81 4.87 -1.11
N LYS A 108 -3.28 4.24 -2.19
CA LYS A 108 -2.77 2.96 -2.69
C LYS A 108 -2.45 3.09 -4.16
N VAL A 109 -1.22 2.77 -4.56
CA VAL A 109 -0.82 2.75 -5.97
C VAL A 109 -0.04 1.49 -6.31
N CYS A 110 -0.41 0.86 -7.44
CA CYS A 110 0.33 -0.23 -8.06
C CYS A 110 1.04 0.30 -9.31
N ILE A 111 2.26 0.78 -9.12
CA ILE A 111 3.14 1.32 -10.14
C ILE A 111 3.48 0.21 -11.14
N PRO A 112 3.16 0.38 -12.43
CA PRO A 112 3.49 -0.60 -13.45
C PRO A 112 5.00 -0.68 -13.68
N ASP A 113 5.47 -1.81 -14.20
CA ASP A 113 6.87 -2.00 -14.58
C ASP A 113 7.35 -0.91 -15.55
N PHE A 114 8.65 -0.64 -15.57
CA PHE A 114 9.25 0.25 -16.56
C PHE A 114 10.33 -0.48 -17.30
N LYS A 115 10.18 -0.59 -18.61
CA LYS A 115 11.36 -0.87 -19.43
C LYS A 115 12.31 0.32 -19.31
N SER A 116 13.61 0.05 -19.24
CA SER A 116 14.64 1.09 -19.26
C SER A 116 14.48 2.00 -20.49
N GLY A 117 14.74 3.30 -20.32
CA GLY A 117 14.71 4.30 -21.40
C GLY A 117 13.41 5.13 -21.55
N TRP A 118 12.40 4.92 -20.69
CA TRP A 118 11.15 5.69 -20.70
C TRP A 118 11.13 6.73 -19.59
N ARG A 119 10.33 7.79 -19.80
CA ARG A 119 10.12 8.88 -18.84
C ARG A 119 9.80 8.29 -17.46
N VAL A 120 10.66 8.55 -16.49
CA VAL A 120 10.53 8.07 -15.10
C VAL A 120 9.21 8.64 -14.53
N LEU A 121 8.29 7.79 -14.06
CA LEU A 121 7.16 8.31 -13.26
C LEU A 121 7.77 9.01 -12.06
N ASP A 122 7.28 10.20 -11.77
CA ASP A 122 7.80 10.98 -10.68
C ASP A 122 7.08 10.58 -9.37
N VAL A 123 7.34 9.35 -8.92
CA VAL A 123 6.82 8.82 -7.64
C VAL A 123 7.21 9.75 -6.48
N ASN A 124 8.37 10.39 -6.61
CA ASN A 124 8.88 11.43 -5.74
C ASN A 124 7.91 12.62 -5.62
N LYS A 125 7.42 13.17 -6.74
CA LYS A 125 6.36 14.19 -6.73
C LYS A 125 5.10 13.71 -6.02
N TRP A 126 4.68 12.46 -6.24
CA TRP A 126 3.48 11.93 -5.58
C TRP A 126 3.65 11.89 -4.07
N ILE A 127 4.79 11.41 -3.59
CA ILE A 127 5.14 11.38 -2.16
C ILE A 127 5.06 12.79 -1.57
N LEU A 128 5.66 13.80 -2.24
CA LEU A 128 5.60 15.19 -1.79
C LEU A 128 4.17 15.71 -1.65
N TYR A 129 3.30 15.46 -2.65
CA TYR A 129 1.89 15.86 -2.57
C TYR A 129 1.16 15.15 -1.42
N LEU A 130 1.36 13.84 -1.26
CA LEU A 130 0.69 13.07 -0.21
C LEU A 130 1.05 13.56 1.20
N PHE A 131 2.31 13.94 1.41
CA PHE A 131 2.77 14.45 2.70
C PHE A 131 2.16 15.81 3.01
N SER A 132 2.00 16.68 2.01
CA SER A 132 1.28 17.95 2.17
C SER A 132 -0.20 17.78 2.54
N LYS A 133 -0.74 16.55 2.42
CA LYS A 133 -2.14 16.21 2.69
C LYS A 133 -2.33 15.37 3.96
N ASN A 134 -1.31 15.28 4.82
CA ASN A 134 -1.32 14.58 6.11
C ASN A 134 -1.76 13.10 5.99
N ILE A 135 -1.17 12.38 5.04
CA ILE A 135 -1.51 10.98 4.81
C ILE A 135 -1.27 10.08 6.02
N LYS A 136 -2.22 9.17 6.27
CA LYS A 136 -2.18 8.21 7.37
C LYS A 136 -1.89 6.79 6.90
N LYS A 137 -2.39 6.39 5.73
CA LYS A 137 -2.31 5.01 5.24
C LYS A 137 -1.74 4.96 3.83
N LEU A 138 -0.51 4.49 3.69
CA LEU A 138 0.21 4.50 2.42
C LEU A 138 0.50 3.07 1.94
N THR A 139 0.12 2.76 0.70
CA THR A 139 0.53 1.54 -0.01
C THR A 139 1.21 1.92 -1.32
N LEU A 140 2.51 1.63 -1.43
CA LEU A 140 3.26 1.74 -2.67
C LEU A 140 3.66 0.34 -3.11
N LYS A 141 3.22 -0.07 -4.29
CA LYS A 141 3.67 -1.31 -4.91
C LYS A 141 4.29 -1.00 -6.25
N HIS A 142 5.46 -1.56 -6.51
CA HIS A 142 6.05 -1.58 -7.83
C HIS A 142 5.92 -2.99 -8.42
N LYS A 143 5.33 -3.10 -9.61
CA LYS A 143 5.29 -4.36 -10.36
C LYS A 143 6.63 -4.52 -11.08
N SER A 144 7.67 -4.97 -10.40
CA SER A 144 8.93 -5.31 -11.07
C SER A 144 8.90 -6.76 -11.53
N GLY A 145 9.19 -7.01 -12.80
CA GLY A 145 9.41 -8.37 -13.31
C GLY A 145 10.85 -8.83 -13.14
N HIS A 146 11.83 -7.93 -13.32
CA HIS A 146 13.27 -8.25 -13.37
C HIS A 146 14.20 -7.02 -13.16
N ILE A 147 13.69 -5.89 -12.67
CA ILE A 147 14.41 -4.61 -12.65
C ILE A 147 14.61 -4.11 -11.22
N GLU A 148 15.76 -3.47 -10.99
CA GLU A 148 16.19 -2.81 -9.76
C GLU A 148 15.04 -2.21 -8.96
N HIS A 149 15.00 -2.51 -7.66
CA HIS A 149 14.03 -1.95 -6.74
C HIS A 149 14.08 -0.42 -6.72
N LEU A 150 12.90 0.22 -6.65
CA LEU A 150 12.82 1.68 -6.62
C LEU A 150 13.31 2.21 -5.26
N ARG A 151 14.20 3.19 -5.27
CA ARG A 151 14.67 3.85 -4.04
C ARG A 151 13.67 4.90 -3.59
N LEU A 152 13.26 4.85 -2.33
CA LEU A 152 12.51 5.93 -1.71
C LEU A 152 13.43 7.13 -1.42
N PRO A 153 12.94 8.36 -1.63
CA PRO A 153 13.73 9.57 -1.37
C PRO A 153 13.90 9.82 0.14
N PRO A 154 14.98 10.50 0.59
CA PRO A 154 15.22 10.72 2.03
C PRO A 154 14.09 11.45 2.77
N TYR A 155 13.40 12.38 2.12
CA TYR A 155 12.26 13.08 2.72
C TYR A 155 11.05 12.17 2.98
N PHE A 156 11.00 10.96 2.40
CA PHE A 156 9.99 9.95 2.70
C PHE A 156 9.89 9.68 4.22
N PHE A 157 11.04 9.64 4.87
CA PHE A 157 11.21 9.32 6.28
C PHE A 157 10.75 10.44 7.23
N SER A 158 10.39 11.61 6.69
CA SER A 158 9.81 12.72 7.46
C SER A 158 8.29 12.60 7.64
N CYS A 159 7.63 11.60 7.05
CA CYS A 159 6.19 11.38 7.18
C CYS A 159 5.85 10.62 8.48
N LEU A 160 5.97 11.31 9.60
CA LEU A 160 5.81 10.74 10.95
C LEU A 160 4.34 10.46 11.34
N ASP A 161 3.40 10.96 10.54
CA ASP A 161 1.96 10.83 10.74
C ASP A 161 1.38 9.47 10.30
N LEU A 162 2.18 8.63 9.64
CA LEU A 162 1.74 7.34 9.11
C LEU A 162 1.32 6.37 10.23
N THR A 163 0.16 5.74 10.03
CA THR A 163 -0.40 4.66 10.86
C THR A 163 -0.32 3.30 10.16
N TYR A 164 -0.31 3.31 8.83
CA TYR A 164 -0.16 2.11 8.00
C TYR A 164 0.81 2.38 6.87
N LEU A 165 1.79 1.50 6.70
CA LEU A 165 2.74 1.53 5.59
C LEU A 165 2.86 0.13 4.96
N LYS A 166 2.60 0.06 3.65
CA LYS A 166 2.88 -1.11 2.82
C LYS A 166 3.78 -0.74 1.65
N LEU A 167 4.92 -1.41 1.55
CA LEU A 167 5.86 -1.27 0.44
C LEU A 167 6.05 -2.61 -0.27
N GLN A 168 6.12 -2.58 -1.60
CA GLN A 168 6.47 -3.75 -2.40
C GLN A 168 7.43 -3.41 -3.54
N ASN A 169 8.56 -4.14 -3.67
CA ASN A 169 9.62 -3.90 -4.67
C ASN A 169 10.29 -2.52 -4.56
N PHE A 170 10.68 -2.15 -3.34
CA PHE A 170 11.36 -0.89 -3.02
C PHE A 170 12.67 -1.14 -2.27
N VAL A 171 13.61 -0.21 -2.40
CA VAL A 171 14.75 -0.09 -1.48
C VAL A 171 14.38 0.92 -0.40
N LEU A 172 14.43 0.48 0.84
CA LEU A 172 14.30 1.34 2.00
C LEU A 172 15.71 1.69 2.48
N SER A 173 16.07 2.97 2.46
CA SER A 173 17.39 3.45 2.95
C SER A 173 17.18 4.73 3.78
N PRO A 174 16.84 4.59 5.08
CA PRO A 174 16.61 5.73 5.95
C PRO A 174 17.89 6.54 6.17
N PRO A 175 17.78 7.87 6.28
CA PRO A 175 18.91 8.70 6.70
C PRO A 175 19.30 8.39 8.16
N PRO A 176 20.56 8.63 8.58
CA PRO A 176 21.05 8.32 9.93
C PRO A 176 20.23 8.96 11.06
N GLU A 177 19.60 10.10 10.82
CA GLU A 177 18.79 10.83 11.78
C GLU A 177 17.37 10.26 11.94
N PHE A 178 16.98 9.32 11.08
CA PHE A 178 15.65 8.72 11.12
C PHE A 178 15.50 7.82 12.35
N LYS A 179 14.49 8.15 13.17
CA LYS A 179 14.19 7.44 14.42
C LYS A 179 12.94 6.58 14.34
N GLY A 180 12.54 6.15 13.14
CA GLY A 180 11.31 5.38 12.92
C GLY A 180 10.03 6.22 12.80
N PHE A 181 8.90 5.52 12.75
CA PHE A 181 7.57 6.10 12.55
C PHE A 181 6.75 6.01 13.85
N PRO A 182 6.60 7.10 14.61
CA PRO A 182 6.09 7.05 15.99
C PRO A 182 4.63 6.61 16.10
N ASN A 183 3.83 6.82 15.06
CA ASN A 183 2.40 6.50 15.03
C ASN A 183 2.09 5.22 14.23
N LEU A 184 3.11 4.47 13.78
CA LEU A 184 2.92 3.37 12.85
C LEU A 184 2.39 2.12 13.56
N GLU A 185 1.16 1.75 13.24
CA GLU A 185 0.47 0.57 13.78
C GLU A 185 0.72 -0.67 12.93
N GLN A 186 0.88 -0.51 11.61
CA GLN A 186 1.05 -1.63 10.68
C GLN A 186 2.16 -1.35 9.66
N LEU A 187 3.13 -2.27 9.60
CA LEU A 187 4.23 -2.26 8.64
C LEU A 187 4.21 -3.56 7.83
N ILE A 188 4.12 -3.43 6.51
CA ILE A 188 4.09 -4.56 5.57
C ILE A 188 5.15 -4.33 4.49
N LEU A 189 6.19 -5.15 4.48
CA LEU A 189 7.28 -5.11 3.51
C LEU A 189 7.25 -6.40 2.68
N ILE A 190 7.29 -6.26 1.36
CA ILE A 190 7.24 -7.38 0.41
C ILE A 190 8.32 -7.14 -0.65
N GLU A 191 9.30 -8.03 -0.82
CA GLU A 191 10.36 -7.85 -1.81
C GLU A 191 11.03 -6.48 -1.62
N VAL A 192 11.40 -6.15 -0.38
CA VAL A 192 12.03 -4.86 -0.02
C VAL A 192 13.49 -5.10 0.33
N ASP A 193 14.39 -4.28 -0.22
CA ASP A 193 15.79 -4.29 0.17
C ASP A 193 16.05 -3.29 1.29
N LEU A 194 16.75 -3.74 2.33
CA LEU A 194 17.15 -2.92 3.48
C LEU A 194 18.69 -2.90 3.63
N PRO A 195 19.43 -2.28 2.69
CA PRO A 195 20.89 -2.31 2.70
C PRO A 195 21.47 -1.53 3.89
N ASN A 196 22.36 -2.18 4.65
CA ASN A 196 23.11 -1.56 5.75
C ASN A 196 22.24 -0.92 6.85
N ILE A 197 21.06 -1.48 7.11
CA ILE A 197 20.11 -0.95 8.10
C ILE A 197 20.04 -1.87 9.30
N CYS A 198 20.22 -1.31 10.50
CA CYS A 198 19.78 -1.97 11.72
C CYS A 198 18.25 -1.90 11.78
N PHE A 199 17.57 -2.93 11.28
CA PHE A 199 16.10 -2.96 11.19
C PHE A 199 15.43 -2.79 12.57
N GLU A 200 16.08 -3.28 13.61
CA GLU A 200 15.65 -3.14 15.01
C GLU A 200 15.56 -1.68 15.44
N SER A 201 16.45 -0.81 14.94
CA SER A 201 16.41 0.61 15.25
C SER A 201 15.17 1.30 14.66
N ILE A 202 14.72 0.87 13.47
CA ILE A 202 13.45 1.32 12.88
C ILE A 202 12.28 0.85 13.72
N LEU A 203 12.29 -0.43 14.14
CA LEU A 203 11.22 -1.00 14.95
C LEU A 203 11.12 -0.33 16.33
N PHE A 204 12.25 -0.02 16.97
CA PHE A 204 12.27 0.74 18.23
C PHE A 204 11.64 2.12 18.09
N GLY A 205 11.80 2.71 16.91
CA GLY A 205 11.15 3.95 16.50
C GLY A 205 9.66 3.86 16.19
N CYS A 206 9.07 2.66 16.23
CA CYS A 206 7.65 2.40 15.97
C CYS A 206 6.97 1.78 17.22
N PRO A 207 6.85 2.53 18.33
CA PRO A 207 6.45 1.97 19.63
C PRO A 207 5.00 1.45 19.69
N VAL A 208 4.14 1.91 18.77
CA VAL A 208 2.72 1.50 18.71
C VAL A 208 2.46 0.41 17.66
N LEU A 209 3.52 -0.20 17.09
CA LEU A 209 3.40 -1.20 16.04
C LEU A 209 2.67 -2.46 16.54
N GLU A 210 1.52 -2.74 15.94
CA GLU A 210 0.68 -3.90 16.25
C GLU A 210 0.85 -5.03 15.24
N ARG A 211 1.23 -4.73 14.00
CA ARG A 211 1.42 -5.72 12.94
C ARG A 211 2.69 -5.49 12.15
N LEU A 212 3.46 -6.55 11.99
CA LEU A 212 4.66 -6.61 11.16
C LEU A 212 4.57 -7.79 10.20
N ASP A 213 4.56 -7.50 8.90
CA ASP A 213 4.65 -8.50 7.83
C ASP A 213 5.93 -8.26 7.03
N LEU A 214 6.79 -9.28 6.96
CA LEU A 214 8.02 -9.32 6.16
C LEU A 214 7.93 -10.48 5.17
N HIS A 215 8.04 -10.20 3.88
CA HIS A 215 7.93 -11.20 2.83
C HIS A 215 9.07 -11.01 1.83
N TRP A 216 9.98 -11.98 1.71
CA TRP A 216 11.10 -11.99 0.77
C TRP A 216 11.92 -10.69 0.82
N CYS A 217 12.27 -10.22 2.02
CA CYS A 217 12.99 -8.96 2.20
C CYS A 217 14.48 -9.23 2.41
N SER A 218 15.35 -8.50 1.72
CA SER A 218 16.80 -8.67 1.83
C SER A 218 17.41 -7.72 2.87
N GLY A 219 18.55 -8.10 3.45
CA GLY A 219 19.27 -7.31 4.46
C GLY A 219 18.73 -7.44 5.89
N ILE A 220 17.73 -8.31 6.13
CA ILE A 220 17.24 -8.66 7.46
C ILE A 220 17.63 -10.11 7.75
N HIS A 221 18.84 -10.31 8.29
CA HIS A 221 19.34 -11.65 8.62
C HIS A 221 18.98 -12.06 10.06
N HIS A 222 19.02 -11.09 10.99
CA HIS A 222 18.62 -11.26 12.38
C HIS A 222 17.83 -10.04 12.84
N PHE A 223 16.78 -10.24 13.63
CA PHE A 223 16.26 -9.15 14.45
C PHE A 223 15.59 -9.65 15.73
N ASN A 224 15.75 -8.84 16.78
CA ASN A 224 15.08 -9.03 18.06
C ASN A 224 13.83 -8.16 18.16
N ILE A 225 12.68 -8.79 18.40
CA ILE A 225 11.47 -8.07 18.80
C ILE A 225 11.41 -8.09 20.32
N SER A 226 11.60 -6.91 20.92
CA SER A 226 11.48 -6.75 22.37
C SER A 226 10.60 -5.59 22.79
N GLY A 227 9.81 -5.78 23.86
CA GLY A 227 9.00 -4.73 24.48
C GLY A 227 7.94 -4.12 23.56
N SER A 228 7.47 -4.85 22.55
CA SER A 228 6.59 -4.32 21.50
C SER A 228 5.10 -4.49 21.82
N ASN A 229 4.28 -3.58 21.29
CA ASN A 229 2.82 -3.72 21.24
C ASN A 229 2.35 -4.69 20.14
N LEU A 230 3.27 -5.50 19.62
CA LEU A 230 3.05 -6.34 18.46
C LEU A 230 2.05 -7.46 18.78
N LYS A 231 0.99 -7.54 17.98
CA LYS A 231 -0.07 -8.55 18.06
C LYS A 231 0.10 -9.61 16.98
N THR A 232 0.60 -9.22 15.81
CA THR A 232 0.76 -10.07 14.64
C THR A 232 2.17 -9.93 14.06
N LEU A 233 2.87 -11.07 13.92
CA LEU A 233 4.13 -11.19 13.21
C LEU A 233 3.98 -12.19 12.07
N ARG A 234 4.34 -11.79 10.85
CA ARG A 234 4.38 -12.68 9.69
C ARG A 234 5.70 -12.55 8.98
N VAL A 235 6.44 -13.64 8.87
CA VAL A 235 7.72 -13.70 8.15
C VAL A 235 7.60 -14.77 7.07
N LYS A 236 7.95 -14.41 5.84
CA LYS A 236 8.12 -15.35 4.73
C LYS A 236 9.45 -15.06 4.07
N ASP A 237 10.28 -16.08 3.93
CA ASP A 237 11.57 -15.95 3.26
C ASP A 237 11.90 -17.24 2.53
N ASP A 238 12.71 -17.13 1.48
CA ASP A 238 13.13 -18.29 0.72
C ASP A 238 14.52 -18.78 1.15
N ASP A 239 15.51 -17.92 1.48
CA ASP A 239 16.88 -18.39 1.79
C ASP A 239 17.77 -17.44 2.63
N GLU A 240 17.40 -16.18 2.88
CA GLU A 240 18.34 -15.18 3.47
C GLU A 240 18.21 -14.98 4.99
N PHE A 241 17.22 -15.62 5.60
CA PHE A 241 16.84 -15.33 6.97
C PHE A 241 17.54 -16.28 7.96
N GLU A 242 18.32 -15.73 8.90
CA GLU A 242 19.17 -16.56 9.79
C GLU A 242 18.49 -16.82 11.16
N SER A 243 17.96 -15.81 11.86
CA SER A 243 17.27 -16.05 13.15
C SER A 243 16.30 -14.96 13.59
N ILE A 244 15.20 -15.37 14.26
CA ILE A 244 14.21 -14.47 14.88
C ILE A 244 14.26 -14.66 16.40
N CYS A 245 14.58 -13.59 17.12
CA CYS A 245 14.51 -13.58 18.57
C CYS A 245 13.27 -12.80 19.02
N LEU A 246 12.42 -13.45 19.82
CA LEU A 246 11.32 -12.78 20.52
C LEU A 246 11.69 -12.70 22.00
N VAL A 247 11.88 -11.49 22.51
CA VAL A 247 12.23 -11.24 23.91
C VAL A 247 11.16 -10.35 24.49
N ASP A 248 10.28 -10.90 25.35
CA ASP A 248 9.22 -10.09 25.99
C ASP A 248 8.27 -9.41 24.97
N ALA A 249 7.47 -10.24 24.30
CA ALA A 249 6.39 -9.82 23.38
C ALA A 249 5.01 -10.18 23.98
N PRO A 250 4.58 -9.49 25.05
CA PRO A 250 3.45 -9.91 25.88
C PRO A 250 2.07 -9.76 25.19
N ASN A 251 2.00 -9.11 24.04
CA ASN A 251 0.76 -8.89 23.30
C ASN A 251 0.69 -9.73 22.02
N LEU A 252 1.70 -10.55 21.74
CA LEU A 252 1.80 -11.32 20.50
C LEU A 252 0.78 -12.47 20.52
N THR A 253 -0.13 -12.47 19.55
CA THR A 253 -1.24 -13.45 19.46
C THR A 253 -1.19 -14.28 18.19
N GLU A 254 -0.62 -13.74 17.11
CA GLU A 254 -0.47 -14.42 15.83
C GLU A 254 0.99 -14.37 15.38
N VAL A 255 1.56 -15.55 15.12
CA VAL A 255 2.89 -15.72 14.56
C VAL A 255 2.80 -16.65 13.37
N SER A 256 3.21 -16.18 12.20
CA SER A 256 3.33 -17.01 11.00
C SER A 256 4.74 -16.90 10.45
N VAL A 257 5.47 -18.00 10.42
CA VAL A 257 6.82 -18.06 9.87
C VAL A 257 6.85 -19.16 8.80
N SER A 258 7.16 -18.78 7.56
CA SER A 258 7.23 -19.70 6.42
C SER A 258 8.57 -19.55 5.71
N LEU A 259 9.43 -20.54 5.81
CA LEU A 259 10.80 -20.43 5.35
C LEU A 259 11.15 -21.63 4.47
N ARG A 260 11.62 -21.38 3.25
CA ARG A 260 11.85 -22.46 2.27
C ARG A 260 13.29 -23.01 2.26
N GLY A 261 14.26 -22.25 2.78
CA GLY A 261 15.68 -22.60 2.79
C GLY A 261 16.07 -23.62 3.87
N GLU A 262 17.31 -24.10 3.79
CA GLU A 262 17.92 -24.95 4.82
C GLU A 262 18.14 -24.14 6.09
N PHE A 263 17.11 -24.09 6.94
CA PHE A 263 16.99 -23.03 7.92
C PHE A 263 18.11 -22.96 8.95
N LEU A 264 18.98 -23.98 9.06
CA LEU A 264 20.02 -23.98 10.08
C LEU A 264 21.35 -24.52 9.59
N LYS A 265 22.33 -23.63 9.56
CA LYS A 265 23.65 -23.98 10.09
C LYS A 265 23.55 -24.06 11.62
N GLY A 266 22.95 -25.13 12.16
CA GLY A 266 22.67 -25.24 13.60
C GLY A 266 21.59 -26.28 13.95
N ASN A 267 21.15 -26.33 15.22
CA ASN A 267 20.11 -27.26 15.67
C ASN A 267 18.70 -26.59 15.62
N PRO A 268 17.86 -26.88 14.61
CA PRO A 268 16.52 -26.28 14.41
C PRO A 268 15.67 -26.24 15.66
N ILE A 269 15.77 -27.33 16.39
CA ILE A 269 14.80 -27.71 17.39
C ILE A 269 15.05 -26.89 18.66
N SER A 270 16.31 -26.58 19.00
CA SER A 270 16.62 -25.76 20.17
C SER A 270 16.18 -24.32 20.01
N ASP A 271 16.38 -23.72 18.83
CA ASP A 271 15.96 -22.34 18.57
C ASP A 271 14.44 -22.24 18.51
N LEU A 272 13.77 -23.26 17.95
CA LEU A 272 12.31 -23.34 17.90
C LEU A 272 11.69 -23.62 19.28
N ILE A 273 12.33 -24.43 20.11
CA ILE A 273 11.92 -24.63 21.51
C ILE A 273 12.10 -23.34 22.32
N MET A 274 13.27 -22.68 22.24
CA MET A 274 13.48 -21.39 22.91
C MET A 274 12.52 -20.30 22.40
N PHE A 275 12.19 -20.34 21.11
CA PHE A 275 11.18 -19.48 20.51
C PHE A 275 9.80 -19.80 21.11
N MET A 276 9.37 -21.07 21.11
CA MET A 276 8.07 -21.51 21.61
C MET A 276 7.89 -21.31 23.12
N GLU A 277 8.91 -21.53 23.94
CA GLU A 277 8.88 -21.30 25.40
C GLU A 277 8.53 -19.84 25.75
N ARG A 278 8.82 -18.91 24.84
CA ARG A 278 8.57 -17.47 25.01
C ARG A 278 7.22 -17.02 24.45
N LEU A 279 6.44 -17.91 23.83
CA LEU A 279 5.15 -17.63 23.19
C LEU A 279 3.94 -17.93 24.10
N SER A 280 4.01 -17.60 25.39
CA SER A 280 2.98 -17.97 26.38
C SER A 280 1.54 -17.48 26.09
N LYS A 281 1.37 -16.51 25.17
CA LYS A 281 0.08 -15.93 24.78
C LYS A 281 -0.29 -16.10 23.30
N VAL A 282 0.55 -16.76 22.50
CA VAL A 282 0.27 -16.96 21.08
C VAL A 282 -0.88 -17.92 20.91
N ARG A 283 -1.89 -17.50 20.15
CA ARG A 283 -3.10 -18.29 19.85
C ARG A 283 -2.99 -18.99 18.50
N ILE A 284 -2.26 -18.39 17.57
CA ILE A 284 -2.10 -18.87 16.21
C ILE A 284 -0.61 -18.92 15.91
N LEU A 285 -0.07 -20.12 15.78
CA LEU A 285 1.30 -20.38 15.36
C LEU A 285 1.27 -21.17 14.06
N HIS A 286 1.68 -20.53 12.96
CA HIS A 286 1.84 -21.19 11.66
C HIS A 286 3.32 -21.29 11.35
N LEU A 287 3.85 -22.51 11.36
CA LEU A 287 5.22 -22.81 10.94
C LEU A 287 5.16 -23.63 9.66
N ASN A 288 5.80 -23.15 8.60
CA ASN A 288 5.88 -23.84 7.31
C ASN A 288 7.34 -23.84 6.83
N GLY A 289 7.80 -24.93 6.22
CA GLY A 289 9.21 -25.14 5.87
C GLY A 289 9.79 -26.43 6.46
N LYS A 290 11.10 -26.63 6.34
CA LYS A 290 11.82 -27.79 6.90
C LYS A 290 11.86 -27.83 8.45
N PHE A 291 11.11 -26.98 9.15
CA PHE A 291 10.97 -27.00 10.62
C PHE A 291 10.40 -28.30 11.20
N LEU A 292 9.68 -29.06 10.37
CA LEU A 292 8.92 -30.25 10.76
C LEU A 292 9.46 -31.55 10.13
N GLN A 293 10.65 -31.52 9.52
CA GLN A 293 11.33 -32.67 8.93
C GLN A 293 12.60 -32.99 9.73
#